data_AF-X1HRD8-F1
#
_entry.id   AF-X1HRD8-F1
#
_cell.length_a   1.000
_cell.length_b   1.000
_cell.length_c   1.000
_cell.angle_alpha   90.00
_cell.angle_beta   90.00
_cell.angle_gamma   90.00
#
_symmetry.space_group_name_H-M   'P 1'
#
loop_
_entity.id
_entity.type
_entity.pdbx_description
1 polymer ?
#
loop_
_entity_poly.entity_id
_entity_poly.type
_entity_poly.pdbx_seq_one_letter_code
_entity_poly.pdbx_strand_id
1 'polypeptide(L)'
;MVHYLISVLVPTGNTLQAQGQTFSMKAVKSYPFPTGLTSAATGSRIAWAFNEDGLRNIYVSEGPDYEARRLTSYLKDDGQALSSVSLSYDGEWCVYIRGGDFGSNWDDARPVNPAYEPEPPKVQIRSVPFSGGTPRLLGEGENPVISPKGDVVAF
;
A
#
# COMPACT_ATOMS: atom_id res chain seq x y z
N MET A 1 -74.97 -33.41 -20.70
CA MET A 1 -74.06 -32.71 -21.63
C MET A 1 -72.77 -32.44 -20.87
N VAL A 2 -71.75 -33.30 -21.06
CA VAL A 2 -70.50 -33.25 -20.28
C VAL A 2 -69.61 -32.15 -20.89
N HIS A 3 -69.25 -31.14 -20.10
CA HIS A 3 -68.34 -30.07 -20.52
C HIS A 3 -66.90 -30.47 -20.16
N TYR A 4 -66.04 -30.64 -21.16
CA TYR A 4 -64.59 -30.77 -20.96
C TYR A 4 -63.96 -29.37 -21.01
N LEU A 5 -63.30 -28.99 -19.92
CA LEU A 5 -62.46 -27.78 -19.86
C LEU A 5 -61.04 -28.15 -20.27
N ILE A 6 -60.58 -27.63 -21.42
CA ILE A 6 -59.18 -27.70 -21.84
C ILE A 6 -58.44 -26.56 -21.15
N SER A 7 -57.49 -26.89 -20.26
CA SER A 7 -56.59 -25.90 -19.67
C SER A 7 -55.37 -25.73 -20.58
N VAL A 8 -55.15 -24.52 -21.09
CA VAL A 8 -53.94 -24.16 -21.83
C VAL A 8 -52.91 -23.63 -20.82
N LEU A 9 -51.79 -24.35 -20.69
CA LEU A 9 -50.66 -23.93 -19.88
C LEU A 9 -49.76 -23.00 -20.73
N VAL A 10 -49.67 -21.72 -20.36
CA VAL A 10 -48.73 -20.77 -20.99
C VAL A 10 -47.39 -20.87 -20.23
N PRO A 11 -46.28 -21.30 -20.86
CA PRO A 11 -44.99 -21.28 -20.18
C PRO A 11 -44.53 -19.83 -20.08
N THR A 12 -44.50 -19.30 -18.85
CA THR A 12 -43.81 -18.06 -18.53
C THR A 12 -42.32 -18.31 -18.64
N GLY A 13 -41.72 -17.94 -19.78
CA GLY A 13 -40.26 -17.95 -19.93
C GLY A 13 -39.64 -16.97 -18.95
N ASN A 14 -38.84 -17.48 -18.01
CA ASN A 14 -38.01 -16.63 -17.16
C ASN A 14 -36.87 -16.05 -18.00
N THR A 15 -37.02 -14.80 -18.42
CA THR A 15 -35.91 -14.02 -18.96
C THR A 15 -34.91 -13.78 -17.82
N LEU A 16 -33.81 -14.53 -17.80
CA LEU A 16 -32.68 -14.21 -16.93
C LEU A 16 -32.09 -12.88 -17.41
N GLN A 17 -32.46 -11.78 -16.76
CA GLN A 17 -31.75 -10.52 -16.95
C GLN A 17 -30.32 -10.72 -16.44
N ALA A 18 -29.35 -10.61 -17.34
CA ALA A 18 -27.95 -10.52 -16.96
C ALA A 18 -27.78 -9.26 -16.09
N GLN A 19 -27.58 -9.46 -14.78
CA GLN A 19 -27.16 -8.38 -13.91
C GLN A 19 -25.68 -8.09 -14.20
N GLY A 20 -25.42 -7.08 -15.03
CA GLY A 20 -24.08 -6.52 -15.12
C GLY A 20 -23.65 -6.04 -13.73
N GLN A 21 -22.45 -6.39 -13.27
CA GLN A 21 -21.95 -5.87 -12.00
C GLN A 21 -21.91 -4.34 -12.06
N THR A 22 -22.55 -3.70 -11.08
CA THR A 22 -22.40 -2.26 -10.84
C THR A 22 -21.06 -2.02 -10.15
N PHE A 23 -20.01 -1.87 -10.95
CA PHE A 23 -18.68 -1.53 -10.45
C PHE A 23 -18.49 -0.01 -10.46
N SER A 24 -18.19 0.58 -9.31
CA SER A 24 -18.00 2.03 -9.19
C SER A 24 -16.52 2.40 -9.29
N MET A 25 -16.22 3.63 -9.75
CA MET A 25 -14.85 4.16 -9.71
C MET A 25 -14.27 4.15 -8.28
N LYS A 26 -15.12 4.34 -7.27
CA LYS A 26 -14.70 4.21 -5.86
C LYS A 26 -14.25 2.78 -5.56
N ALA A 27 -14.98 1.77 -6.01
CA ALA A 27 -14.61 0.36 -5.81
C ALA A 27 -13.29 -0.01 -6.52
N VAL A 28 -12.95 0.65 -7.64
CA VAL A 28 -11.65 0.51 -8.29
C VAL A 28 -10.54 1.06 -7.39
N LYS A 29 -10.74 2.27 -6.85
CA LYS A 29 -9.71 3.05 -6.14
C LYS A 29 -9.48 2.60 -4.70
N SER A 30 -10.52 2.05 -4.05
CA SER A 30 -10.45 1.58 -2.67
C SER A 30 -9.77 0.24 -2.50
N TYR A 31 -9.40 -0.42 -3.61
CA TYR A 31 -8.65 -1.66 -3.51
C TYR A 31 -7.25 -1.38 -2.96
N PRO A 32 -6.80 -2.13 -1.94
CA PRO A 32 -5.48 -1.94 -1.38
C PRO A 32 -4.37 -2.44 -2.30
N PHE A 33 -3.28 -1.68 -2.44
CA PHE A 33 -2.10 -2.07 -3.21
C PHE A 33 -0.87 -2.23 -2.30
N PRO A 34 -0.59 -3.46 -1.81
CA PRO A 34 0.62 -3.75 -1.04
C PRO A 34 1.85 -3.88 -1.94
N THR A 35 2.97 -3.31 -1.51
CA THR A 35 4.25 -3.35 -2.23
C THR A 35 5.42 -3.41 -1.23
N GLY A 36 6.60 -3.83 -1.69
CA GLY A 36 7.83 -3.79 -0.88
C GLY A 36 7.78 -4.63 0.40
N LEU A 37 7.15 -5.80 0.35
CA LEU A 37 7.13 -6.73 1.49
C LEU A 37 8.56 -7.18 1.83
N THR A 38 8.92 -7.07 3.11
CA THR A 38 10.22 -7.46 3.65
C THR A 38 10.08 -8.04 5.06
N SER A 39 11.12 -8.71 5.53
CA SER A 39 11.21 -9.27 6.88
C SER A 39 12.51 -8.88 7.56
N ALA A 40 12.50 -8.84 8.90
CA ALA A 40 13.73 -8.78 9.67
C ALA A 40 14.54 -10.08 9.50
N ALA A 41 15.87 -10.00 9.67
CA ALA A 41 16.74 -11.18 9.59
C ALA A 41 16.56 -12.11 10.81
N THR A 42 16.11 -11.53 11.94
CA THR A 42 15.82 -12.25 13.18
C THR A 42 14.46 -11.82 13.73
N GLY A 43 13.87 -12.69 14.55
CA GLY A 43 12.49 -12.51 15.02
C GLY A 43 11.45 -12.75 13.92
N SER A 44 10.19 -12.46 14.25
CA SER A 44 9.04 -12.72 13.37
C SER A 44 8.39 -11.41 12.94
N ARG A 45 9.17 -10.45 12.44
CA ARG A 45 8.68 -9.10 12.06
C ARG A 45 8.72 -8.90 10.55
N ILE A 46 7.65 -8.33 10.01
CA ILE A 46 7.53 -7.97 8.59
C ILE A 46 7.09 -6.51 8.43
N ALA A 47 7.44 -5.91 7.29
CA ALA A 47 7.06 -4.56 6.90
C ALA A 47 6.71 -4.50 5.41
N TRP A 48 5.80 -3.61 5.03
CA TRP A 48 5.44 -3.36 3.64
C TRP A 48 4.86 -1.95 3.48
N ALA A 49 4.87 -1.44 2.25
CA ALA A 49 4.12 -0.24 1.88
C ALA A 49 2.71 -0.63 1.45
N PHE A 50 1.73 0.18 1.84
CA PHE A 50 0.31 -0.05 1.54
C PHE A 50 -0.34 1.24 1.06
N ASN A 51 -0.98 1.18 -0.11
CA ASN A 51 -1.75 2.28 -0.67
C ASN A 51 -3.24 1.93 -0.64
N GLU A 52 -4.01 2.65 0.16
CA GLU A 52 -5.47 2.53 0.27
C GLU A 52 -6.11 3.90 0.03
N ASP A 53 -7.02 4.02 -0.94
CA ASP A 53 -7.65 5.31 -1.28
C ASP A 53 -6.65 6.47 -1.53
N GLY A 54 -5.45 6.18 -2.06
CA GLY A 54 -4.37 7.15 -2.28
C GLY A 54 -3.50 7.42 -1.05
N LEU A 55 -3.89 6.93 0.13
CA LEU A 55 -3.15 7.07 1.37
C LEU A 55 -2.08 6.00 1.47
N ARG A 56 -0.83 6.43 1.25
CA ARG A 56 0.35 5.55 1.27
C ARG A 56 1.01 5.54 2.63
N ASN A 57 1.07 4.37 3.27
CA ASN A 57 1.69 4.20 4.57
C ASN A 57 2.55 2.94 4.64
N ILE A 58 3.53 2.93 5.53
CA ILE A 58 4.20 1.69 5.94
C ILE A 58 3.29 0.96 6.92
N TYR A 59 3.12 -0.32 6.72
CA TYR A 59 2.47 -1.25 7.63
C TYR A 59 3.50 -2.26 8.12
N VAL A 60 3.24 -2.78 9.30
CA VAL A 60 4.04 -3.81 9.93
C VAL A 60 3.16 -4.83 10.61
N SER A 61 3.74 -5.98 10.87
CA SER A 61 3.08 -7.09 11.55
C SER A 61 4.15 -7.95 12.23
N GLU A 62 3.79 -8.57 13.34
CA GLU A 62 4.68 -9.46 14.08
C GLU A 62 4.01 -10.78 14.48
N GLY A 63 4.77 -11.87 14.39
CA GLY A 63 4.32 -13.18 14.80
C GLY A 63 4.18 -13.32 16.32
N PRO A 64 3.38 -14.28 16.80
CA PRO A 64 2.73 -15.33 16.00
C PRO A 64 1.43 -14.89 15.32
N ASP A 65 0.80 -13.80 15.78
CA ASP A 65 -0.56 -13.43 15.36
C ASP A 65 -0.60 -12.72 14.00
N TYR A 66 0.51 -12.08 13.61
CA TYR A 66 0.67 -11.33 12.38
C TYR A 66 -0.43 -10.29 12.11
N GLU A 67 -0.98 -9.69 13.16
CA GLU A 67 -1.93 -8.58 13.00
C GLU A 67 -1.26 -7.37 12.34
N ALA A 68 -1.84 -6.92 11.23
CA ALA A 68 -1.35 -5.76 10.50
C ALA A 68 -1.67 -4.47 11.26
N ARG A 69 -0.65 -3.64 11.47
CA ARG A 69 -0.82 -2.28 11.99
C ARG A 69 -0.11 -1.26 11.11
N ARG A 70 -0.70 -0.08 11.03
CA ARG A 70 -0.12 1.05 10.32
C ARG A 70 1.04 1.65 11.14
N LEU A 71 2.23 1.73 10.57
CA LEU A 71 3.44 2.23 11.21
C LEU A 71 3.60 3.75 11.06
N THR A 72 3.19 4.29 9.91
CA THR A 72 3.26 5.73 9.60
C THR A 72 1.88 6.38 9.57
N SER A 73 1.84 7.71 9.68
CA SER A 73 0.57 8.47 9.64
C SER A 73 0.57 9.52 8.53
N TYR A 74 0.80 9.09 7.30
CA TYR A 74 0.61 9.91 6.10
C TYR A 74 -0.86 9.86 5.70
N LEU A 75 -1.59 10.92 6.04
CA LEU A 75 -3.05 10.99 5.91
C LEU A 75 -3.52 11.90 4.77
N LYS A 76 -2.60 12.29 3.87
CA LYS A 76 -2.88 13.09 2.69
C LYS A 76 -2.57 12.24 1.46
N ASP A 77 -3.50 12.23 0.49
CA ASP A 77 -3.21 11.75 -0.86
C ASP A 77 -2.40 12.82 -1.59
N ASP A 78 -1.08 12.78 -1.40
CA ASP A 78 -0.11 13.68 -2.02
C ASP A 78 0.77 12.98 -3.07
N GLY A 79 0.37 11.76 -3.44
CA GLY A 79 1.00 10.92 -4.45
C GLY A 79 2.46 10.54 -4.16
N GLN A 80 2.94 10.72 -2.93
CA GLN A 80 4.32 10.41 -2.56
C GLN A 80 4.51 8.90 -2.44
N ALA A 81 5.36 8.30 -3.27
CA ALA A 81 5.66 6.88 -3.21
C ALA A 81 6.36 6.50 -1.89
N LEU A 82 6.21 5.24 -1.51
CA LEU A 82 6.97 4.60 -0.45
C LEU A 82 7.70 3.40 -1.05
N SER A 83 9.03 3.45 -1.08
CA SER A 83 9.87 2.44 -1.72
C SER A 83 11.03 2.05 -0.81
N SER A 84 11.79 1.03 -1.22
CA SER A 84 12.99 0.55 -0.50
C SER A 84 12.73 0.24 0.97
N VAL A 85 11.56 -0.31 1.27
CA VAL A 85 11.16 -0.69 2.63
C VAL A 85 12.09 -1.82 3.11
N SER A 86 12.75 -1.58 4.23
CA SER A 86 13.69 -2.51 4.86
C SER A 86 13.55 -2.48 6.38
N LEU A 87 13.88 -3.59 7.01
CA LEU A 87 13.98 -3.71 8.46
C LEU A 87 15.45 -3.88 8.85
N SER A 88 15.84 -3.32 10.00
CA SER A 88 17.14 -3.64 10.61
C SER A 88 17.26 -5.13 10.92
N TYR A 89 18.48 -5.60 11.15
CA TYR A 89 18.76 -7.02 11.41
C TYR A 89 17.91 -7.61 12.55
N ASP A 90 17.74 -6.84 13.63
CA ASP A 90 16.91 -7.13 14.81
C ASP A 90 15.42 -6.76 14.64
N GLY A 91 15.06 -6.13 13.52
CA GLY A 91 13.71 -5.66 13.24
C GLY A 91 13.23 -4.53 14.15
N GLU A 92 14.12 -3.79 14.83
CA GLU A 92 13.75 -2.65 15.66
C GLU A 92 13.51 -1.36 14.88
N TRP A 93 14.06 -1.25 13.67
CA TRP A 93 13.95 -0.07 12.81
C TRP A 93 13.40 -0.43 11.45
N CYS A 94 12.50 0.39 10.94
CA CYS A 94 12.10 0.38 9.54
C CYS A 94 12.71 1.57 8.83
N VAL A 95 13.40 1.32 7.71
CA VAL A 95 13.96 2.34 6.82
C VAL A 95 13.26 2.25 5.47
N TYR A 96 12.92 3.39 4.90
CA TYR A 96 12.22 3.48 3.62
C TYR A 96 12.50 4.82 2.95
N ILE A 97 12.26 4.90 1.64
CA ILE A 97 12.24 6.15 0.89
C ILE A 97 10.81 6.66 0.81
N ARG A 98 10.62 7.97 0.97
CA ARG A 98 9.38 8.67 0.65
C ARG A 98 9.62 9.68 -0.46
N GLY A 99 8.73 9.68 -1.46
CA GLY A 99 8.84 10.50 -2.65
C GLY A 99 9.44 9.73 -3.83
N GLY A 100 9.59 10.42 -4.96
CA GLY A 100 10.06 9.79 -6.19
C GLY A 100 9.00 8.90 -6.84
N ASP A 101 9.42 8.21 -7.88
CA ASP A 101 8.66 7.17 -8.59
C ASP A 101 9.62 6.04 -8.98
N PHE A 102 9.92 5.14 -8.05
CA PHE A 102 10.85 4.01 -8.23
C PHE A 102 10.28 2.85 -9.05
N GLY A 103 9.36 3.17 -9.95
CA GLY A 103 8.90 2.33 -11.05
C GLY A 103 8.75 3.12 -12.35
N SER A 104 9.36 4.32 -12.40
CA SER A 104 9.30 5.19 -13.56
C SER A 104 10.12 4.62 -14.71
N ASN A 105 9.78 5.03 -15.92
CA ASN A 105 10.56 4.76 -17.11
C ASN A 105 11.67 5.81 -17.34
N TRP A 106 11.82 6.78 -16.42
CA TRP A 106 12.85 7.82 -16.49
C TRP A 106 13.71 7.85 -15.22
N ASP A 107 13.67 8.95 -14.47
CA ASP A 107 14.56 9.20 -13.34
C ASP A 107 13.73 9.08 -12.06
N ASP A 108 13.89 7.91 -11.43
CA ASP A 108 13.10 7.45 -10.28
C ASP A 108 13.22 8.38 -9.06
N ALA A 109 14.38 9.04 -8.92
CA ALA A 109 14.69 9.92 -7.80
C ALA A 109 14.21 11.36 -8.01
N ARG A 110 13.47 11.65 -9.09
CA ARG A 110 12.90 12.99 -9.28
C ARG A 110 11.72 13.26 -8.35
N PRO A 111 11.67 14.46 -7.73
CA PRO A 111 10.47 14.96 -7.08
C PRO A 111 9.20 14.79 -7.94
N VAL A 112 8.18 14.16 -7.37
CA VAL A 112 6.84 14.03 -7.96
C VAL A 112 5.91 14.96 -7.18
N ASN A 113 5.29 15.94 -7.85
CA ASN A 113 4.46 16.96 -7.19
C ASN A 113 3.01 17.03 -7.72
N PRO A 114 2.19 15.98 -7.51
CA PRO A 114 0.83 15.93 -8.02
C PRO A 114 -0.13 16.84 -7.24
N ALA A 115 0.24 17.20 -6.01
CA ALA A 115 -0.49 18.16 -5.18
C ALA A 115 -0.20 19.64 -5.55
N TYR A 116 0.69 19.89 -6.51
CA TYR A 116 1.10 21.22 -6.95
C TYR A 116 1.55 22.13 -5.79
N GLU A 117 2.32 21.56 -4.87
CA GLU A 117 2.87 22.31 -3.74
C GLU A 117 3.89 23.36 -4.24
N PRO A 118 3.92 24.59 -3.69
CA PRO A 118 4.87 25.63 -4.09
C PRO A 118 6.33 25.22 -3.90
N GLU A 119 6.60 24.46 -2.84
CA GLU A 119 7.87 23.78 -2.62
C GLU A 119 7.68 22.30 -2.97
N PRO A 120 8.28 21.80 -4.07
CA PRO A 120 8.13 20.41 -4.45
C PRO A 120 8.63 19.45 -3.37
N PRO A 121 7.92 18.35 -3.11
CA PRO A 121 8.36 17.37 -2.12
C PRO A 121 9.64 16.69 -2.58
N LYS A 122 10.56 16.52 -1.64
CA LYS A 122 11.86 15.89 -1.88
C LYS A 122 11.78 14.37 -1.80
N VAL A 123 12.73 13.68 -2.43
CA VAL A 123 12.95 12.25 -2.25
C VAL A 123 13.82 12.04 -1.01
N GLN A 124 13.27 11.39 0.01
CA GLN A 124 13.87 11.36 1.34
C GLN A 124 13.91 9.95 1.91
N ILE A 125 15.08 9.58 2.43
CA ILE A 125 15.26 8.37 3.23
C ILE A 125 14.85 8.69 4.65
N ARG A 126 13.97 7.84 5.20
CA ARG A 126 13.44 8.00 6.55
C ARG A 126 13.59 6.72 7.35
N SER A 127 13.70 6.87 8.66
CA SER A 127 13.64 5.77 9.61
C SER A 127 12.54 5.97 10.63
N VAL A 128 11.95 4.88 11.10
CA VAL A 128 10.96 4.90 12.18
C VAL A 128 11.15 3.65 13.04
N PRO A 129 11.05 3.74 14.37
CA PRO A 129 11.06 2.55 15.22
C PRO A 129 9.94 1.60 14.81
N PHE A 130 10.17 0.30 14.84
CA PHE A 130 9.14 -0.69 14.57
C PHE A 130 7.94 -0.50 15.49
N SER A 131 8.16 -0.16 16.77
CA SER A 131 7.11 0.17 17.75
C SER A 131 6.23 1.38 17.39
N GLY A 132 6.61 2.15 16.37
CA GLY A 132 5.92 3.35 15.92
C GLY A 132 6.55 4.64 16.44
N GLY A 133 5.95 5.77 16.05
CA GLY A 133 6.43 7.11 16.37
C GLY A 133 6.57 7.98 15.13
N THR A 134 7.19 9.15 15.29
CA THR A 134 7.43 10.07 14.18
C THR A 134 8.63 9.61 13.35
N PRO A 135 8.48 9.42 12.02
CA PRO A 135 9.61 9.11 11.16
C PRO A 135 10.66 10.22 11.18
N ARG A 136 11.93 9.81 11.27
CA ARG A 136 13.11 10.69 11.24
C ARG A 136 13.64 10.77 9.82
N LEU A 137 14.02 11.97 9.39
CA LEU A 137 14.77 12.16 8.15
C LEU A 137 16.21 11.69 8.36
N LEU A 138 16.69 10.79 7.50
CA LEU A 138 18.10 10.38 7.46
C LEU A 138 18.88 11.18 6.41
N GLY A 139 18.24 11.50 5.28
CA GLY A 139 18.84 12.28 4.21
C GLY A 139 18.01 12.27 2.94
N GLU A 140 18.53 12.91 1.89
CA GLU A 140 18.03 12.84 0.52
C GLU A 140 18.94 11.87 -0.24
N GLY A 141 18.35 10.92 -0.97
CA GLY A 141 19.11 9.88 -1.67
C GLY A 141 18.24 8.67 -2.03
N GLU A 142 18.91 7.62 -2.49
CA GLU A 142 18.30 6.39 -2.99
C GLU A 142 19.06 5.16 -2.50
N ASN A 143 18.53 3.97 -2.76
CA ASN A 143 19.18 2.69 -2.46
C ASN A 143 19.73 2.56 -1.01
N PRO A 144 18.96 2.92 0.04
CA PRO A 144 19.45 2.86 1.41
C PRO A 144 19.75 1.42 1.82
N VAL A 145 20.92 1.23 2.45
CA VAL A 145 21.33 -0.07 3.02
C VAL A 145 21.63 0.11 4.50
N ILE A 146 20.94 -0.65 5.34
CA ILE A 146 21.15 -0.66 6.79
C ILE A 146 22.40 -1.50 7.11
N SER A 147 23.31 -0.96 7.90
CA SER A 147 24.44 -1.72 8.45
C SER A 147 23.95 -2.94 9.23
N PRO A 148 24.69 -4.07 9.25
CA PRO A 148 24.30 -5.24 10.05
C PRO A 148 24.15 -4.97 11.55
N LYS A 149 24.81 -3.93 12.06
CA LYS A 149 24.69 -3.47 13.45
C LYS A 149 23.43 -2.64 13.72
N GLY A 150 22.76 -2.14 12.67
CA GLY A 150 21.55 -1.32 12.78
C GLY A 150 21.78 0.14 13.19
N ASP A 151 23.04 0.59 13.28
CA ASP A 151 23.40 1.93 13.80
C ASP A 151 23.64 2.98 12.70
N VAL A 152 23.96 2.54 11.48
CA VAL A 152 24.21 3.40 10.32
C VAL A 152 23.43 2.93 9.09
N VAL A 153 23.04 3.88 8.24
CA VAL A 153 22.48 3.66 6.90
C VAL A 153 23.40 4.31 5.87
N ALA A 154 23.77 3.57 4.83
CA ALA A 154 24.51 4.07 3.67
C ALA A 154 23.56 4.32 2.50
N PHE A 155 23.76 5.42 1.77
CA PHE A 155 22.96 5.87 0.63
C PHE A 155 23.70 6.94 -0.18
#